data_AF-A0A6V7J1D9-F1
#
_entry.id   AF-A0A6V7J1D9-F1
#
_cell.length_a   1.000
_cell.length_b   1.000
_cell.length_c   1.000
_cell.angle_alpha   90.00
_cell.angle_beta   90.00
_cell.angle_gamma   90.00
#
_symmetry.space_group_name_H-M   'P 1'
#
loop_
_entity.id
_entity.type
_entity.pdbx_description
1 polymer ?
#
loop_
_entity_poly.entity_id
_entity_poly.type
_entity_poly.pdbx_seq_one_letter_code
_entity_poly.pdbx_strand_id
1 'polypeptide(L)'
;HVNGSTYRRWNLSLSQMATLYRLANALLTDLVDTNYFYLFDLKSFFTAKALNMAIPGGPKFEPLVKDSNAADEDWNEFNDINKIIIRQPIRTEYRIAFPYLYNNMPHFVHLS
;
A
#
# COMPACT_ATOMS: atom_id res chain seq x y z
N HIS A 1 1.19 24.46 31.99
CA HIS A 1 1.04 23.31 31.08
C HIS A 1 0.04 23.55 29.95
N VAL A 2 -1.07 24.26 30.14
CA VAL A 2 -2.01 24.60 29.05
C VAL A 2 -2.17 26.11 28.90
N ASN A 3 -2.63 26.57 27.73
CA ASN A 3 -2.68 27.98 27.36
C ASN A 3 -3.83 28.79 28.00
N GLY A 4 -4.61 28.21 28.92
CA GLY A 4 -5.77 28.84 29.56
C GLY A 4 -7.04 28.01 29.39
N SER A 5 -8.19 28.60 29.73
CA SER A 5 -9.50 27.93 29.70
C SER A 5 -9.94 27.50 28.30
N THR A 6 -9.39 28.10 27.24
CA THR A 6 -9.66 27.69 25.86
C THR A 6 -9.07 26.30 25.53
N TYR A 7 -8.07 25.83 26.30
CA TYR A 7 -7.53 24.47 26.26
C TYR A 7 -7.13 23.96 24.84
N ARG A 8 -6.43 24.80 24.06
CA ARG A 8 -6.05 24.49 22.67
C ARG A 8 -4.61 24.02 22.52
N ARG A 9 -3.74 24.41 23.45
CA ARG A 9 -2.31 24.11 23.38
C ARG A 9 -1.83 23.63 24.73
N TRP A 10 -0.96 22.63 24.69
CA TRP A 10 -0.33 22.03 25.86
C TRP A 10 1.20 22.06 25.70
N ASN A 11 1.89 22.12 26.83
CA ASN A 11 3.33 21.98 26.97
C ASN A 11 3.59 21.22 28.27
N LEU A 12 3.96 19.95 28.13
CA LEU A 12 4.20 19.01 29.23
C LEU A 12 5.71 18.78 29.39
N SER A 13 6.14 18.54 30.63
CA SER A 13 7.55 18.20 30.88
C SER A 13 7.89 16.80 30.35
N LEU A 14 9.18 16.53 30.15
CA LEU A 14 9.65 15.22 29.69
C LEU A 14 9.23 14.09 30.64
N SER A 15 9.28 14.31 31.96
CA SER A 15 8.87 13.31 32.96
C SER A 15 7.37 12.99 32.89
N GLN A 16 6.53 13.99 32.60
CA GLN A 16 5.09 13.80 32.38
C GLN A 16 4.85 12.96 31.11
N MET A 17 5.49 13.31 29.99
CA MET A 17 5.36 12.57 28.73
C MET A 17 5.85 11.12 28.84
N ALA A 18 6.98 10.88 29.49
CA ALA A 18 7.52 9.53 29.70
C ALA A 18 6.57 8.64 30.51
N THR A 19 5.96 9.21 31.56
CA THR A 19 4.98 8.48 32.39
C THR A 19 3.72 8.16 31.59
N LEU A 20 3.21 9.10 30.80
CA LEU A 20 2.04 8.90 29.94
C LEU A 20 2.29 7.85 28.87
N TYR A 21 3.44 7.89 28.20
CA TYR A 21 3.84 6.90 27.19
C TYR A 21 3.88 5.49 27.79
N ARG A 22 4.48 5.33 28.98
CA ARG A 22 4.52 4.05 29.70
C ARG A 22 3.12 3.52 30.04
N LEU A 23 2.20 4.38 30.44
CA LEU A 23 0.82 3.98 30.74
C LEU A 23 0.03 3.58 29.49
N ALA A 24 0.27 4.26 28.36
CA ALA A 24 -0.40 4.00 27.09
C ALA A 24 0.19 2.81 26.30
N ASN A 25 1.28 2.21 26.77
CA ASN A 25 2.03 1.19 26.04
C ASN A 25 1.19 -0.03 25.62
N ALA A 26 0.11 -0.34 26.34
CA ALA A 26 -0.80 -1.43 25.97
C ALA A 26 -1.58 -1.20 24.67
N LEU A 27 -1.64 0.04 24.18
CA LEU A 27 -2.40 0.44 22.98
C LEU A 27 -1.51 1.02 21.88
N LEU A 28 -0.28 1.40 22.20
CA LEU A 28 0.66 1.94 21.23
C LEU A 28 1.33 0.80 20.46
N THR A 29 1.76 1.10 19.23
CA THR A 29 2.52 0.14 18.44
C THR A 29 3.96 0.08 18.92
N ASP A 30 4.49 -1.13 19.03
CA ASP A 30 5.91 -1.38 19.28
C ASP A 30 6.77 -1.24 17.99
N LEU A 31 6.14 -0.96 16.85
CA LEU A 31 6.83 -0.81 15.57
C LEU A 31 7.59 0.51 15.51
N VAL A 32 8.90 0.42 15.39
CA VAL A 32 9.80 1.58 15.28
C VAL A 32 10.11 1.92 13.82
N ASP A 33 10.19 0.91 12.94
CA ASP A 33 10.49 1.11 11.52
C ASP A 33 9.21 1.17 10.68
N THR A 34 9.05 2.27 9.94
CA THR A 34 7.96 2.47 8.99
C THR A 34 8.00 1.51 7.81
N ASN A 35 9.15 0.91 7.50
CA ASN A 35 9.28 -0.10 6.43
C ASN A 35 8.49 -1.37 6.74
N TYR A 36 8.09 -1.59 7.99
CA TYR A 36 7.15 -2.67 8.34
C TYR A 36 5.88 -2.63 7.48
N PHE A 37 5.43 -1.43 7.09
CA PHE A 37 4.25 -1.23 6.24
C PHE A 37 4.56 -1.33 4.74
N TYR A 38 5.62 -2.02 4.34
CA TYR A 38 5.90 -2.29 2.92
C TYR A 38 4.70 -3.00 2.28
N LEU A 39 4.20 -2.44 1.17
CA LEU A 39 2.95 -2.84 0.51
C LEU A 39 1.67 -2.65 1.35
N PHE A 40 1.78 -2.15 2.58
CA PHE A 40 0.66 -1.92 3.50
C PHE A 40 0.51 -0.44 3.86
N ASP A 41 0.88 0.43 2.92
CA ASP A 41 0.70 1.88 2.99
C ASP A 41 -0.44 2.31 2.04
N LEU A 42 -0.88 3.56 2.19
CA LEU A 42 -1.99 4.09 1.40
C LEU A 42 -1.71 4.06 -0.10
N LYS A 43 -0.47 4.29 -0.53
CA LYS A 43 -0.13 4.32 -1.95
C LYS A 43 -0.20 2.94 -2.56
N SER A 44 0.28 1.91 -1.86
CA SER A 44 0.13 0.52 -2.28
C SER A 44 -1.33 0.12 -2.41
N PHE A 45 -2.21 0.55 -1.50
CA PHE A 45 -3.64 0.29 -1.62
C PHE A 45 -4.31 1.03 -2.78
N PHE A 46 -3.89 2.26 -3.08
CA PHE A 46 -4.40 2.98 -4.26
C PHE A 46 -3.99 2.28 -5.55
N THR A 47 -2.73 1.84 -5.66
CA THR A 47 -2.25 1.08 -6.80
C THR A 47 -2.95 -0.28 -6.92
N ALA A 48 -3.12 -1.00 -5.82
CA ALA A 48 -3.87 -2.27 -5.79
C ALA A 48 -5.31 -2.08 -6.29
N LYS A 49 -5.99 -1.04 -5.82
CA LYS A 49 -7.35 -0.67 -6.28
C LYS A 49 -7.39 -0.29 -7.76
N ALA A 50 -6.43 0.51 -8.23
CA ALA A 50 -6.38 0.95 -9.62
C ALA A 50 -6.14 -0.21 -10.59
N LEU A 51 -5.27 -1.16 -10.21
CA LEU A 51 -4.92 -2.34 -11.00
C LEU A 51 -5.92 -3.51 -10.83
N ASN A 52 -6.98 -3.36 -10.03
CA ASN A 52 -7.90 -4.43 -9.68
C ASN A 52 -7.18 -5.67 -9.11
N MET A 53 -6.19 -5.45 -8.24
CA MET A 53 -5.41 -6.47 -7.56
C MET A 53 -5.59 -6.39 -6.05
N ALA A 54 -5.34 -7.51 -5.38
CA ALA A 54 -5.41 -7.61 -3.93
C ALA A 54 -4.08 -8.07 -3.36
N ILE A 55 -3.66 -7.39 -2.28
CA ILE A 55 -2.53 -7.80 -1.45
C ILE A 55 -3.06 -8.82 -0.44
N PRO A 56 -2.35 -9.92 -0.16
CA PRO A 56 -2.75 -10.85 0.90
C PRO A 56 -2.95 -10.12 2.23
N GLY A 57 -4.11 -10.29 2.86
CA GLY A 57 -4.47 -9.59 4.11
C GLY A 57 -4.89 -8.12 3.93
N GLY A 58 -4.82 -7.58 2.72
CA GLY A 58 -5.29 -6.24 2.36
C GLY A 58 -6.76 -6.21 1.92
N PRO A 59 -7.33 -5.00 1.76
CA PRO A 59 -8.68 -4.80 1.26
C PRO A 59 -8.81 -5.17 -0.23
N LYS A 60 -10.03 -5.53 -0.64
CA LYS A 60 -10.42 -5.74 -2.04
C LYS A 60 -11.41 -4.67 -2.48
N PHE A 61 -11.37 -4.32 -3.76
CA PHE A 61 -12.22 -3.29 -4.34
C PHE A 61 -12.80 -3.76 -5.67
N GLU A 62 -13.86 -3.09 -6.10
CA GLU A 62 -14.36 -3.21 -7.47
C GLU A 62 -13.38 -2.58 -8.46
N PRO A 63 -13.28 -3.09 -9.70
CA PRO A 63 -12.40 -2.55 -10.73
C PRO A 63 -12.69 -1.08 -11.02
N LEU A 64 -11.63 -0.27 -11.12
CA LEU A 64 -11.74 1.16 -11.44
C LEU A 64 -12.17 1.39 -12.90
N VAL A 65 -11.56 0.63 -13.83
CA VAL A 65 -11.91 0.60 -15.25
C VAL A 65 -12.64 -0.70 -15.51
N LYS A 66 -13.88 -0.63 -15.99
CA LYS A 66 -14.75 -1.81 -16.17
C LYS A 66 -14.75 -2.37 -17.60
N ASP A 67 -14.29 -1.57 -18.56
CA ASP A 67 -14.43 -1.85 -19.99
C ASP A 67 -13.15 -2.43 -20.64
N SER A 68 -12.12 -2.75 -19.86
CA SER A 68 -10.93 -3.42 -20.38
C SER A 68 -11.19 -4.93 -20.49
N ASN A 69 -11.40 -5.42 -21.71
CA ASN A 69 -11.49 -6.84 -22.00
C ASN A 69 -10.14 -7.51 -21.79
N ALA A 70 -9.97 -8.28 -20.71
CA ALA A 70 -8.76 -9.05 -20.45
C ALA A 70 -8.40 -10.03 -21.59
N ALA A 71 -9.41 -10.54 -22.31
CA ALA A 71 -9.22 -11.46 -23.42
C ALA A 71 -8.53 -10.81 -24.64
N ASP A 72 -8.62 -9.49 -24.81
CA ASP A 72 -7.98 -8.78 -25.92
C ASP A 72 -6.47 -8.58 -25.67
N GLU A 73 -6.00 -8.72 -24.42
CA GLU A 73 -4.58 -8.63 -24.06
C GLU A 73 -3.82 -9.96 -24.05
N ASP A 74 -4.55 -11.09 -23.95
CA ASP A 74 -3.96 -12.41 -23.67
C ASP A 74 -3.25 -13.05 -24.88
N TRP A 75 -3.61 -12.69 -26.12
CA TRP A 75 -2.98 -13.25 -27.32
C TRP A 75 -2.51 -12.18 -28.30
N ASN A 76 -1.25 -11.77 -28.14
CA ASN A 76 -0.58 -10.84 -29.04
C ASN A 76 0.81 -11.37 -29.43
N GLU A 77 1.44 -10.74 -30.42
CA GLU A 77 2.74 -11.18 -30.98
C GLU A 77 3.87 -11.24 -29.94
N PHE A 78 3.76 -10.46 -28.87
CA PHE A 78 4.73 -10.34 -27.78
C PHE A 78 4.47 -11.33 -26.63
N ASN A 79 3.22 -11.71 -26.40
CA ASN A 79 2.77 -12.58 -25.30
C ASN A 79 2.73 -14.07 -25.68
N ASP A 80 3.30 -14.46 -26.82
CA ASP A 80 3.38 -15.86 -27.27
C ASP A 80 4.13 -16.73 -26.24
N ILE A 81 3.49 -17.83 -25.82
CA ILE A 81 4.02 -18.78 -24.84
C ILE A 81 5.37 -19.38 -25.25
N ASN A 82 5.65 -19.48 -26.56
CA ASN A 82 6.92 -20.01 -27.06
C ASN A 82 8.07 -19.00 -26.98
N LYS A 83 7.77 -17.70 -26.80
CA LYS A 83 8.75 -16.62 -26.72
C LYS A 83 9.06 -16.19 -25.28
N ILE A 84 8.19 -16.54 -24.33
CA ILE A 84 8.33 -16.18 -22.91
C ILE A 84 9.02 -17.30 -22.14
N ILE A 85 10.12 -16.96 -21.45
CA ILE A 85 10.79 -17.89 -20.54
C ILE A 85 10.22 -17.72 -19.13
N ILE A 86 9.41 -18.69 -18.69
CA ILE A 86 8.82 -18.71 -17.35
C ILE A 86 9.74 -19.47 -16.38
N ARG A 87 10.46 -18.73 -15.53
CA ARG A 87 11.27 -19.33 -14.44
C ARG A 87 10.57 -19.27 -13.09
N GLN A 88 9.98 -18.12 -12.79
CA GLN A 88 9.19 -17.85 -11.59
C GLN A 88 7.99 -17.00 -12.01
N PRO A 89 6.77 -17.35 -11.59
CA PRO A 89 5.59 -16.59 -11.96
C PRO A 89 5.58 -15.22 -11.29
N ILE A 90 5.16 -14.19 -12.02
CA ILE A 90 5.03 -12.83 -11.50
C ILE A 90 3.80 -12.78 -10.59
N ARG A 91 4.00 -12.52 -9.30
CA ARG A 91 2.93 -12.38 -8.31
C ARG A 91 2.34 -10.98 -8.26
N THR A 92 1.19 -10.83 -7.61
CA THR A 92 0.51 -9.54 -7.44
C THR A 92 1.35 -8.54 -6.65
N GLU A 93 2.16 -9.00 -5.70
CA GLU A 93 3.03 -8.12 -4.91
C GLU A 93 4.07 -7.40 -5.79
N TYR A 94 4.61 -8.08 -6.80
CA TYR A 94 5.57 -7.47 -7.74
C TYR A 94 4.88 -6.41 -8.62
N ARG A 95 3.65 -6.71 -9.05
CA ARG A 95 2.84 -5.78 -9.86
C ARG A 95 2.47 -4.52 -9.09
N ILE A 96 2.33 -4.58 -7.77
CA ILE A 96 2.03 -3.40 -6.94
C ILE A 96 3.30 -2.67 -6.55
N ALA A 97 4.38 -3.40 -6.23
CA ALA A 97 5.68 -2.81 -5.89
C ALA A 97 6.30 -2.04 -7.06
N PHE A 98 6.19 -2.58 -8.28
CA PHE A 98 6.76 -1.98 -9.50
C PHE A 98 5.66 -1.82 -10.57
N PRO A 99 4.74 -0.85 -10.37
CA PRO A 99 3.50 -0.78 -11.15
C PRO A 99 3.71 -0.50 -12.63
N TYR A 100 4.78 0.21 -13.00
CA TYR A 100 5.12 0.54 -14.38
C TYR A 100 5.93 -0.55 -15.11
N LEU A 101 6.42 -1.56 -14.40
CA LEU A 101 7.27 -2.62 -14.99
C LEU A 101 6.47 -3.87 -15.37
N TYR A 102 5.55 -4.29 -14.49
CA TYR A 102 4.87 -5.58 -14.62
C TYR A 102 3.39 -5.49 -15.02
N ASN A 103 2.87 -4.29 -15.33
CA ASN A 103 1.50 -4.10 -15.76
C ASN A 103 1.43 -3.38 -17.10
N ASN A 104 0.48 -3.81 -17.93
CA ASN A 104 0.05 -3.04 -19.09
C ASN A 104 -0.88 -1.92 -18.60
N MET A 105 -0.82 -0.75 -19.25
CA MET A 105 -1.71 0.38 -18.98
C MET A 105 -1.87 0.76 -17.48
N PRO A 106 -0.78 1.14 -16.77
CA PRO A 106 -0.83 1.49 -15.36
C PRO A 106 -1.47 2.87 -15.14
N HIS A 107 -2.79 2.96 -15.33
CA HIS A 107 -3.56 4.17 -15.11
C HIS A 107 -3.86 4.38 -13.62
N PHE A 108 -3.74 5.62 -13.16
CA PHE A 108 -4.08 6.02 -11.78
C PHE A 108 -3.28 5.30 -10.67
N VAL A 109 -2.11 4.75 -11.00
CA VAL A 109 -1.21 4.11 -10.02
C VAL A 109 -0.36 5.13 -9.27
N HIS A 110 0.10 4.75 -8.07
CA HIS A 110 0.97 5.55 -7.22
C HIS A 110 2.28 4.82 -6.93
N LEU A 111 3.39 5.59 -6.90
CA LEU A 111 4.70 5.07 -6.49
C LEU A 111 4.83 5.14 -4.98
N SER A 112 4.99 3.96 -4.36
CA SER A 112 5.21 3.79 -2.93
C SER A 112 6.51 4.45 -2.49
#